data_AF-A0ABD7DUI1-F1
#
_entry.id   AF-A0ABD7DUI1-F1
#
_cell.length_a   1.000
_cell.length_b   1.000
_cell.length_c   1.000
_cell.angle_alpha   90.00
_cell.angle_beta   90.00
_cell.angle_gamma   90.00
#
_symmetry.space_group_name_H-M   'P 1'
#
loop_
_entity.id
_entity.type
_entity.pdbx_description
1 polymer ?
#
loop_
_entity_poly.entity_id
_entity_poly.type
_entity_poly.pdbx_seq_one_letter_code
_entity_poly.pdbx_strand_id
1 'polypeptide(L)'
;MTLQFPAGWLLGIATLALPGILMAAQPDPLDPNAAVPAQDYRSPLQDYRAQADEPLQDWRAANDLVGRIGGWRTYSMEGWEQPAEQGAEPVEGGGHDHH
;
A
#
# COMPACT_ATOMS: atom_id res chain seq x y z
N MET A 1 -48.37 20.10 -30.10
CA MET A 1 -48.63 19.68 -28.70
C MET A 1 -49.73 18.63 -28.72
N THR A 2 -49.36 17.38 -28.99
CA THR A 2 -50.20 16.18 -28.82
C THR A 2 -49.23 15.01 -28.66
N LEU A 3 -48.80 14.72 -27.43
CA LEU A 3 -47.99 13.54 -27.14
C LEU A 3 -48.92 12.32 -27.10
N GLN A 4 -48.88 11.54 -28.17
CA GLN A 4 -49.47 10.20 -28.25
C GLN A 4 -48.46 9.21 -27.66
N PHE A 5 -48.69 8.75 -26.42
CA PHE A 5 -47.86 7.71 -25.82
C PHE A 5 -48.41 6.32 -26.23
N PRO A 6 -47.65 5.46 -26.93
CA PRO A 6 -48.06 4.08 -27.11
C PRO A 6 -47.90 3.31 -25.80
N ALA A 7 -49.03 3.12 -25.12
CA ALA A 7 -49.23 2.06 -24.14
C ALA A 7 -48.98 0.71 -24.84
N GLY A 8 -47.78 0.16 -24.69
CA GLY A 8 -47.42 -1.03 -25.44
C GLY A 8 -46.02 -1.55 -25.25
N TRP A 9 -45.43 -1.43 -24.06
CA TRP A 9 -44.21 -2.16 -23.69
C TRP A 9 -44.28 -2.62 -22.23
N LEU A 10 -45.29 -3.45 -21.92
CA LEU A 10 -45.30 -4.31 -20.73
C LEU A 10 -45.24 -5.80 -21.11
N LEU A 11 -44.55 -6.12 -22.21
CA LEU A 11 -44.30 -7.52 -22.57
C LEU A 11 -42.89 -7.62 -23.16
N GLY A 12 -41.95 -8.02 -22.31
CA GLY A 12 -40.55 -8.18 -22.72
C GLY A 12 -39.56 -8.50 -21.60
N ILE A 13 -39.99 -8.65 -20.34
CA ILE A 13 -39.13 -9.17 -19.26
C ILE A 13 -39.47 -10.65 -19.04
N ALA A 14 -39.36 -11.44 -20.10
CA ALA A 14 -39.52 -12.90 -20.06
C ALA A 14 -38.35 -13.59 -20.75
N THR A 15 -37.12 -13.15 -20.44
CA THR A 15 -35.89 -13.92 -20.66
C THR A 15 -34.95 -13.74 -19.47
N LEU A 16 -35.47 -13.91 -18.25
CA LEU A 16 -34.61 -14.23 -17.10
C LEU A 16 -34.63 -15.75 -16.90
N ALA A 17 -34.26 -16.49 -17.94
CA ALA A 17 -34.05 -17.93 -17.87
C ALA A 17 -32.55 -18.19 -17.76
N LEU A 18 -32.10 -18.30 -16.50
CA LEU A 18 -30.92 -19.03 -16.06
C LEU A 18 -29.55 -18.64 -16.65
N PRO A 19 -28.70 -17.86 -15.94
CA PRO A 19 -27.39 -18.39 -15.66
C PRO A 19 -27.58 -19.40 -14.53
N GLY A 20 -27.95 -20.64 -14.90
CA GLY A 20 -27.83 -21.77 -13.99
C GLY A 20 -26.37 -21.80 -13.57
N ILE A 21 -26.11 -21.43 -12.32
CA ILE A 21 -24.78 -21.42 -11.74
C ILE A 21 -24.29 -22.86 -11.86
N LEU A 22 -23.40 -23.14 -12.81
CA LEU A 22 -22.67 -24.39 -12.85
C LEU A 22 -21.70 -24.33 -11.66
N MET A 23 -22.19 -24.62 -10.46
CA MET A 23 -21.35 -24.87 -9.30
C MET A 23 -20.66 -26.20 -9.57
N ALA A 24 -19.49 -26.15 -10.22
CA ALA A 24 -18.61 -27.31 -10.25
C ALA A 24 -18.32 -27.71 -8.80
N ALA A 25 -18.64 -28.96 -8.45
CA ALA A 25 -18.28 -29.52 -7.15
C ALA A 25 -16.78 -29.31 -6.96
N GLN A 26 -16.40 -28.63 -5.87
CA GLN A 26 -15.00 -28.43 -5.56
C GLN A 26 -14.36 -29.80 -5.27
N PRO A 27 -13.18 -30.10 -5.83
CA PRO A 27 -12.46 -31.32 -5.50
C PRO A 27 -12.21 -31.42 -3.98
N ASP A 28 -12.27 -32.63 -3.43
CA ASP A 28 -11.95 -32.87 -2.02
C ASP A 28 -10.47 -32.53 -1.77
N PRO A 29 -10.15 -31.57 -0.88
CA PRO A 29 -8.75 -31.21 -0.60
C PRO A 29 -7.95 -32.34 0.06
N LEU A 30 -8.61 -33.37 0.57
CA LEU A 30 -7.97 -34.53 1.21
C LEU A 30 -7.79 -35.73 0.28
N ASP A 31 -8.34 -35.70 -0.95
CA ASP A 31 -8.12 -36.75 -1.94
C ASP A 31 -6.85 -36.46 -2.76
N PRO A 32 -5.77 -37.28 -2.64
CA PRO A 32 -4.54 -37.06 -3.38
C PRO A 32 -4.68 -37.27 -4.90
N ASN A 33 -5.78 -37.87 -5.37
CA ASN A 33 -6.06 -38.05 -6.79
C ASN A 33 -7.03 -37.02 -7.36
N ALA A 34 -7.44 -36.05 -6.55
CA ALA A 34 -8.37 -35.03 -6.99
C ALA A 34 -7.79 -34.22 -8.16
N ALA A 35 -8.61 -33.95 -9.17
CA ALA A 35 -8.20 -33.18 -10.32
C ALA A 35 -7.95 -31.72 -9.92
N VAL A 36 -6.70 -31.26 -10.09
CA VAL A 36 -6.31 -29.86 -9.87
C VAL A 36 -6.11 -29.19 -11.23
N PRO A 37 -6.70 -28.01 -11.48
CA PRO A 37 -6.42 -27.25 -12.69
C PRO A 37 -4.92 -26.96 -12.85
N ALA A 38 -4.43 -27.01 -14.08
CA ALA A 38 -3.06 -26.59 -14.37
C ALA A 38 -2.88 -25.11 -13.99
N GLN A 39 -1.79 -24.81 -13.30
CA GLN A 39 -1.44 -23.43 -12.96
C GLN A 39 -0.63 -22.81 -14.10
N ASP A 40 -1.18 -21.79 -14.75
CA ASP A 40 -0.39 -20.92 -15.62
C ASP A 40 0.37 -19.90 -14.76
N TYR A 41 1.58 -20.26 -14.36
CA TYR A 41 2.43 -19.36 -13.58
C TYR A 41 3.03 -18.28 -14.47
N ARG A 42 2.67 -17.02 -14.19
CA ARG A 42 3.24 -15.84 -14.83
C ARG A 42 3.97 -15.03 -13.77
N SER A 43 5.29 -14.85 -13.92
CA SER A 43 6.09 -14.12 -12.92
C SER A 43 5.64 -12.66 -12.82
N PRO A 44 5.38 -12.13 -11.61
CA PRO A 44 5.12 -10.70 -11.41
C PRO A 44 6.29 -9.80 -11.87
N LEU A 45 7.50 -10.37 -11.99
CA LEU A 45 8.70 -9.66 -12.40
C LEU A 45 9.08 -9.91 -13.87
N GLN A 46 8.24 -10.60 -14.65
CA GLN A 46 8.54 -10.89 -16.06
C GLN A 46 8.79 -9.63 -16.91
N ASP A 47 8.14 -8.52 -16.54
CA ASP A 47 8.20 -7.23 -17.22
C ASP A 47 8.97 -6.21 -16.36
N TYR A 48 9.71 -6.70 -15.36
CA TYR A 48 10.50 -5.84 -14.49
C TYR A 48 11.52 -5.06 -15.32
N ARG A 49 11.43 -3.74 -15.26
CA ARG A 49 12.45 -2.85 -15.81
C ARG A 49 13.39 -2.47 -14.69
N ALA A 50 14.67 -2.77 -14.88
CA ALA A 50 15.69 -2.25 -13.99
C ALA A 50 15.58 -0.72 -13.95
N GLN A 51 15.62 -0.17 -12.73
CA GLN A 51 15.77 1.26 -12.53
C GLN A 51 17.14 1.63 -13.09
N ALA A 52 17.18 2.71 -13.87
CA ALA A 52 18.45 3.26 -14.31
C ALA A 52 19.22 3.73 -13.07
N ASP A 53 20.53 3.56 -13.09
CA ASP A 53 21.39 4.16 -12.09
C ASP A 53 21.26 5.68 -12.18
N GLU A 54 20.73 6.28 -11.12
CA GLU A 54 20.71 7.73 -10.99
C GLU A 54 22.15 8.22 -10.76
N PRO A 55 22.56 9.35 -11.36
CA PRO A 55 23.87 9.92 -11.08
C PRO A 55 24.08 10.12 -9.58
N LEU A 56 25.24 9.70 -9.08
CA LEU A 56 25.62 9.91 -7.69
C LEU A 56 25.52 11.40 -7.34
N GLN A 57 24.58 11.73 -6.48
CA GLN A 57 24.42 13.09 -5.96
C GLN A 57 25.44 13.35 -4.84
N ASP A 58 25.78 14.62 -4.62
CA ASP A 58 26.61 15.01 -3.50
C ASP A 58 25.81 14.87 -2.18
N TRP A 59 26.13 13.81 -1.44
CA TRP A 59 25.49 13.50 -0.17
C TRP A 59 25.70 14.60 0.89
N ARG A 60 26.80 15.36 0.85
CA ARG A 60 27.04 16.44 1.82
C ARG A 60 26.11 17.60 1.53
N ALA A 61 26.02 18.03 0.27
CA ALA A 61 25.13 19.10 -0.13
C ALA A 61 23.66 18.79 0.21
N ALA A 62 23.24 17.53 0.04
CA ALA A 62 21.91 17.08 0.44
C ALA A 62 21.70 17.20 1.97
N ASN A 63 22.67 16.77 2.77
CA ASN A 63 22.59 16.88 4.23
C ASN A 63 22.62 18.34 4.72
N ASP A 64 23.41 19.20 4.09
CA ASP A 64 23.46 20.63 4.39
C ASP A 64 22.12 21.30 4.08
N LEU A 65 21.45 20.89 3.00
CA LEU A 65 20.09 21.35 2.69
C LEU A 65 19.11 20.93 3.77
N VAL A 66 19.13 19.65 4.20
CA VAL A 66 18.30 19.16 5.31
C VAL A 66 18.52 20.00 6.56
N GLY A 67 19.78 20.33 6.89
CA GLY A 67 20.11 21.22 8.00
C GLY A 67 19.51 22.63 7.85
N ARG A 68 19.60 23.23 6.66
CA ARG A 68 19.07 24.58 6.36
C ARG A 68 17.55 24.67 6.46
N ILE A 69 16.81 23.62 6.10
CA ILE A 69 15.34 23.59 6.16
C ILE A 69 14.79 23.18 7.55
N GLY A 70 15.66 23.12 8.57
CA GLY A 70 15.29 22.79 9.96
C GLY A 70 15.54 21.33 10.34
N GLY A 71 15.83 20.46 9.37
CA GLY A 71 16.17 19.06 9.57
C GLY A 71 15.05 18.26 10.23
N TRP A 72 15.43 17.19 10.95
CA TRP A 72 14.50 16.33 11.68
C TRP A 72 13.76 17.06 12.82
N ARG A 73 14.28 18.22 13.27
CA ARG A 73 13.68 19.01 14.35
C ARG A 73 12.32 19.57 13.98
N THR A 74 12.11 19.90 12.70
CA THR A 74 10.81 20.35 12.18
C THR A 74 9.71 19.33 12.47
N TYR A 75 9.98 18.03 12.27
CA TYR A 75 9.04 16.95 12.58
C TYR A 75 8.90 16.69 14.08
N SER A 76 9.96 16.90 14.88
CA SER A 76 9.87 16.70 16.33
C SER A 76 8.97 17.72 17.04
N MET A 77 8.65 18.84 16.40
CA MET A 77 7.72 19.84 16.92
C MET A 77 6.25 19.48 16.68
N GLU A 78 5.94 18.54 15.78
CA GLU A 78 4.56 18.18 15.39
C GLU A 78 3.85 17.23 16.36
N GLY A 79 4.32 17.12 17.61
CA GLY A 79 3.57 16.46 18.69
C GLY A 79 4.28 15.25 19.28
N TRP A 80 5.30 15.54 20.08
CA TRP A 80 5.57 14.72 21.26
C TRP A 80 5.17 15.56 22.46
N GLU A 81 4.08 15.21 23.13
CA GLU A 81 3.85 15.64 24.51
C GLU A 81 5.07 15.17 25.31
N GLN A 82 5.98 16.07 25.68
CA GLN A 82 7.02 15.75 26.65
C GLN A 82 6.32 15.45 27.98
N PRO A 83 6.46 14.25 28.55
CA PRO A 83 6.13 14.06 29.96
C PRO A 83 6.98 15.06 30.75
N ALA A 84 6.34 15.87 31.58
CA ALA A 84 7.02 16.87 32.41
C ALA A 84 8.25 16.24 33.08
N GLU A 85 9.42 16.86 32.88
CA GLU A 85 10.66 16.43 33.51
C GLU A 85 10.48 16.41 35.03
N GLN A 86 10.32 15.22 35.60
CA GLN A 86 10.43 15.01 37.03
C GLN A 86 11.91 14.81 37.34
N GLY A 87 12.57 15.93 37.67
CA GLY A 87 13.79 15.98 38.47
C GLY A 87 15.06 15.48 37.78
N ALA A 88 15.71 16.38 37.03
CA ALA A 88 17.14 16.25 36.79
C ALA A 88 17.89 16.49 38.11
N GLU A 89 18.42 15.42 38.73
CA GLU A 89 19.56 15.56 39.64
C GLU A 89 20.82 15.82 38.79
N PRO A 90 21.66 16.80 39.15
CA PRO A 90 22.86 17.10 38.39
C PRO A 90 23.88 15.99 38.61
N VAL A 91 24.12 15.16 37.60
CA VAL A 91 25.25 14.22 37.61
C VAL A 91 26.50 15.03 37.29
N GLU A 92 27.32 15.28 38.30
CA GLU A 92 28.64 15.89 38.18
C GLU A 92 29.54 14.98 37.32
N GLY A 93 29.58 15.24 36.02
CA GLY A 93 30.40 14.52 35.06
C GLY A 93 31.85 14.99 35.12
N GLY A 94 32.72 14.15 35.70
CA GLY A 94 34.16 14.35 35.77
C GLY A 94 34.81 14.62 34.41
N GLY A 95 35.82 15.50 34.43
CA GLY A 95 36.60 15.90 33.27
C GLY A 95 37.32 14.72 32.61
N HIS A 96 37.16 14.60 31.30
CA HIS A 96 38.00 13.74 30.47
C HIS A 96 38.91 14.64 29.64
N ASP A 97 40.17 14.66 30.03
CA ASP A 97 41.25 15.32 29.30
C ASP A 97 41.46 14.66 27.93
N HIS A 98 41.63 15.50 26.91
CA HIS A 98 41.98 15.09 25.57
C HIS A 98 43.50 15.14 25.43
N HIS A 99 44.13 13.97 25.25
CA HIS A 99 45.50 13.85 24.76
C HIS A 99 45.49 13.38 23.31
#